data_AF-A0A8J5VV10-F1
#
_entry.id   AF-A0A8J5VV10-F1
#
_cell.length_a   1.000
_cell.length_b   1.000
_cell.length_c   1.000
_cell.angle_alpha   90.00
_cell.angle_beta   90.00
_cell.angle_gamma   90.00
#
_symmetry.space_group_name_H-M   'P 1'
#
loop_
_entity.id
_entity.type
_entity.pdbx_description
1 polymer ?
#
loop_
_entity_poly.entity_id
_entity_poly.type
_entity_poly.pdbx_seq_one_letter_code
_entity_poly.pdbx_strand_id
1 'polypeptide(L)'
;MKTILASETMDIPEEVTVQVAAKVVTVEGPRGKLTRNFKHLNLDFQLLEGGRKLQVDAWFGTRRTMAAIRTAISHVQNLITGVTKGYRYRMRFVYAHFPINASITNSNTAIEIRNFLGEKKVRKVDMLDGVTILRSEKVKDELILDGNDVELVSRSAALINQKCHVKKKDIRKFLDASLLLGFLAGESHCSWLASIALLLARVVRIWDRWRLVGELLLASAWRPRMETLDLISTNALVSCSKQPLRLHSLLFM
;
A
#
# COMPACT_ATOMS: atom_id res chain seq x y z
N MET A 1 -34.98 2.40 2.07
CA MET A 1 -35.40 1.67 0.85
C MET A 1 -34.47 0.47 0.66
N LYS A 2 -35.00 -0.71 0.36
CA LYS A 2 -34.18 -1.89 0.03
C LYS A 2 -34.07 -1.98 -1.49
N THR A 3 -32.85 -2.13 -1.99
CA THR A 3 -32.61 -2.33 -3.43
C THR A 3 -32.84 -3.80 -3.74
N ILE A 4 -33.60 -4.11 -4.80
CA ILE A 4 -34.00 -5.49 -5.11
C ILE A 4 -32.77 -6.32 -5.50
N LEU A 5 -31.95 -5.80 -6.39
CA LEU A 5 -30.69 -6.40 -6.80
C LEU A 5 -29.63 -5.32 -6.95
N ALA A 6 -28.47 -5.55 -6.36
CA ALA A 6 -27.26 -4.78 -6.61
C ALA A 6 -26.16 -5.75 -7.03
N SER A 7 -25.63 -5.55 -8.23
CA SER A 7 -24.60 -6.37 -8.84
C SER A 7 -23.40 -5.49 -9.20
N GLU A 8 -22.19 -5.94 -8.87
CA GLU A 8 -20.96 -5.36 -9.39
C GLU A 8 -20.10 -6.46 -10.00
N THR A 9 -19.42 -6.14 -11.09
CA THR A 9 -18.59 -7.07 -11.86
C THR A 9 -17.13 -6.63 -11.85
N MET A 10 -16.23 -7.58 -11.99
CA MET A 10 -14.79 -7.37 -12.05
C MET A 10 -14.17 -8.31 -13.08
N ASP A 11 -13.29 -7.76 -13.92
CA ASP A 11 -12.54 -8.55 -14.91
C ASP A 11 -11.34 -9.26 -14.24
N ILE A 12 -11.12 -10.52 -14.60
CA ILE A 12 -10.01 -11.35 -14.15
C ILE A 12 -8.95 -11.39 -15.27
N PRO A 13 -7.67 -11.09 -14.99
CA PRO A 13 -6.61 -11.22 -15.98
C PRO A 13 -6.33 -12.70 -16.31
N GLU A 14 -5.96 -12.99 -17.56
CA GLU A 14 -5.77 -14.38 -18.04
C GLU A 14 -4.65 -15.16 -17.31
N GLU A 15 -3.72 -14.44 -16.67
CA GLU A 15 -2.60 -15.03 -15.90
C GLU A 15 -3.04 -15.66 -14.56
N VAL A 16 -4.29 -15.48 -14.15
CA VAL A 16 -4.77 -15.85 -12.82
C VAL A 16 -6.02 -16.71 -12.93
N THR A 17 -6.03 -17.84 -12.23
CA THR A 17 -7.19 -18.71 -12.14
C THR A 17 -7.94 -18.45 -10.83
N VAL A 18 -9.25 -18.24 -10.94
CA VAL A 18 -10.13 -18.00 -9.78
C VAL A 18 -11.14 -19.13 -9.70
N GLN A 19 -11.18 -19.80 -8.56
CA GLN A 19 -12.17 -20.82 -8.24
C GLN A 19 -13.07 -20.31 -7.12
N VAL A 20 -14.38 -20.40 -7.34
CA VAL A 20 -15.40 -20.00 -6.36
C VAL A 20 -16.20 -21.24 -5.96
N ALA A 21 -16.05 -21.65 -4.70
CA ALA A 21 -16.85 -22.73 -4.11
C ALA A 21 -17.74 -22.13 -3.02
N ALA A 22 -19.03 -21.96 -3.34
CA ALA A 22 -20.01 -21.23 -2.53
C ALA A 22 -19.55 -19.79 -2.22
N LYS A 23 -19.05 -19.53 -1.02
CA LYS A 23 -18.56 -18.22 -0.56
C LYS A 23 -17.07 -18.23 -0.21
N VAL A 24 -16.34 -19.23 -0.69
CA VAL A 24 -14.89 -19.35 -0.54
C VAL A 24 -14.27 -19.10 -1.90
N VAL A 25 -13.44 -18.06 -1.98
CA VAL A 25 -12.75 -17.67 -3.20
C VAL A 25 -11.30 -18.10 -3.07
N THR A 26 -10.86 -18.89 -4.05
CA THR A 26 -9.50 -19.39 -4.15
C THR A 26 -8.88 -18.80 -5.41
N VAL A 27 -7.73 -18.17 -5.27
CA VAL A 27 -7.01 -17.51 -6.36
C VAL A 27 -5.63 -18.16 -6.46
N GLU A 28 -5.31 -18.63 -7.66
CA GLU A 28 -4.02 -19.23 -7.98
C GLU A 28 -3.32 -18.40 -9.06
N GLY A 29 -2.02 -18.20 -8.86
CA GLY A 29 -1.18 -17.47 -9.79
C GLY A 29 0.29 -17.87 -9.64
N PRO A 30 1.21 -17.17 -10.33
CA PRO A 30 2.60 -17.58 -10.43
C PRO A 30 3.36 -17.56 -9.09
N ARG A 31 3.00 -16.66 -8.16
CA ARG A 31 3.65 -16.58 -6.83
C ARG A 31 3.03 -17.52 -5.79
N GLY A 32 1.94 -18.22 -6.11
CA GLY A 32 1.30 -19.18 -5.21
C GLY A 32 -0.22 -19.10 -5.19
N LYS A 33 -0.80 -19.66 -4.13
CA LYS A 33 -2.24 -19.82 -3.93
C LYS A 33 -2.70 -19.07 -2.69
N LEU A 34 -3.78 -18.30 -2.82
CA LEU A 34 -4.42 -17.62 -1.70
C LEU A 34 -5.90 -18.01 -1.64
N THR A 35 -6.42 -18.19 -0.42
CA THR A 35 -7.81 -18.59 -0.19
C THR A 35 -8.45 -17.66 0.83
N ARG A 36 -9.67 -17.20 0.55
CA ARG A 36 -10.40 -16.30 1.45
C ARG A 36 -11.87 -16.68 1.58
N ASN A 37 -12.36 -16.61 2.81
CA ASN A 37 -13.73 -16.95 3.18
C ASN A 37 -14.60 -15.69 3.34
N PHE A 38 -15.70 -15.62 2.57
CA PHE A 38 -16.69 -14.53 2.65
C PHE A 38 -18.03 -14.97 3.25
N LYS A 39 -18.06 -16.08 4.00
CA LYS A 39 -19.29 -16.63 4.61
C LYS A 39 -20.05 -15.67 5.52
N HIS A 40 -19.35 -14.71 6.13
CA HIS A 40 -19.96 -13.69 6.99
C HIS A 40 -20.78 -12.65 6.22
N LEU A 41 -20.62 -12.58 4.89
CA LEU A 41 -21.36 -11.67 4.04
C LEU A 41 -22.50 -12.41 3.34
N ASN A 42 -23.67 -11.78 3.33
CA ASN A 42 -24.84 -12.24 2.57
C ASN A 42 -24.71 -11.75 1.12
N LEU A 43 -23.69 -12.26 0.42
CA LEU A 43 -23.40 -12.00 -0.99
C LEU A 43 -23.30 -13.33 -1.73
N ASP A 44 -23.69 -13.30 -3.00
CA ASP A 44 -23.55 -14.42 -3.93
C ASP A 44 -22.42 -14.12 -4.90
N PHE A 45 -21.54 -15.09 -5.11
CA PHE A 45 -20.41 -14.98 -6.02
C PHE A 45 -20.65 -15.89 -7.21
N GLN A 46 -20.58 -15.33 -8.42
CA GLN A 46 -20.73 -16.08 -9.66
C GLN A 46 -19.56 -15.79 -10.60
N LEU A 47 -19.10 -16.83 -11.26
CA LEU A 47 -18.08 -16.74 -12.29
C LEU A 47 -18.79 -16.73 -13.64
N LEU A 48 -18.76 -15.60 -14.33
CA LEU A 48 -19.36 -15.41 -15.64
C LEU A 48 -18.34 -15.62 -16.77
N GLU A 49 -18.85 -15.81 -17.98
CA GLU A 49 -18.06 -15.89 -19.22
C GLU A 49 -16.92 -16.92 -19.13
N GLY A 50 -17.18 -18.07 -18.49
CA GLY A 50 -16.24 -19.18 -18.40
C GLY A 50 -14.97 -18.89 -17.58
N GLY A 51 -14.98 -17.86 -16.72
CA GLY A 51 -13.82 -17.53 -15.87
C GLY A 51 -13.26 -16.13 -16.06
N ARG A 52 -13.75 -15.36 -17.03
CA ARG A 52 -13.21 -14.03 -17.34
C ARG A 52 -13.74 -12.92 -16.44
N LYS A 53 -14.95 -13.08 -15.90
CA LYS A 53 -15.57 -12.07 -15.05
C LYS A 53 -16.07 -12.68 -13.75
N LEU A 54 -15.75 -12.01 -12.64
CA LEU A 54 -16.35 -12.28 -11.35
C LEU A 54 -17.51 -11.31 -11.14
N GLN A 55 -18.70 -11.85 -10.92
CA GLN A 55 -19.88 -11.09 -10.52
C GLN A 55 -20.17 -11.33 -9.04
N VAL A 56 -20.44 -10.24 -8.32
CA VAL A 56 -20.86 -10.28 -6.92
C VAL A 56 -22.22 -9.63 -6.79
N ASP A 57 -23.19 -10.42 -6.31
CA ASP A 57 -24.59 -10.01 -6.23
C ASP A 57 -25.07 -9.93 -4.78
N ALA A 58 -25.91 -8.94 -4.51
CA ALA A 58 -26.67 -8.82 -3.27
C ALA A 58 -28.16 -8.67 -3.57
N TRP A 59 -28.94 -9.65 -3.14
CA TRP A 59 -30.40 -9.61 -3.18
C TRP A 59 -30.97 -8.85 -1.98
N PHE A 60 -31.99 -8.03 -2.22
CA PHE A 60 -32.68 -7.25 -1.19
C PHE A 60 -31.73 -6.46 -0.28
N GLY A 61 -30.73 -5.85 -0.90
CA GLY A 61 -29.64 -5.17 -0.22
C GLY A 61 -30.08 -3.94 0.58
N THR A 62 -29.59 -3.85 1.81
CA THR A 62 -29.58 -2.60 2.57
C THR A 62 -28.32 -1.80 2.23
N ARG A 63 -28.23 -0.53 2.67
CA ARG A 63 -27.03 0.29 2.45
C ARG A 63 -25.74 -0.39 2.95
N ARG A 64 -25.82 -1.17 4.04
CA ARG A 64 -24.68 -1.91 4.59
C ARG A 64 -24.22 -3.06 3.69
N THR A 65 -25.15 -3.83 3.13
CA THR A 65 -24.81 -4.96 2.25
C THR A 65 -24.30 -4.48 0.90
N MET A 66 -24.85 -3.38 0.36
CA MET A 66 -24.34 -2.77 -0.87
C MET A 66 -22.88 -2.30 -0.73
N ALA A 67 -22.51 -1.75 0.42
CA ALA A 67 -21.12 -1.38 0.68
C ALA A 67 -20.19 -2.60 0.76
N ALA A 68 -20.68 -3.73 1.26
CA ALA A 68 -19.91 -4.96 1.37
C ALA A 68 -19.55 -5.58 0.01
N ILE A 69 -20.35 -5.34 -1.04
CA ILE A 69 -20.03 -5.77 -2.42
C ILE A 69 -18.67 -5.21 -2.84
N ARG A 70 -18.49 -3.90 -2.71
CA ARG A 70 -17.24 -3.22 -3.03
C ARG A 70 -16.07 -3.73 -2.21
N THR A 71 -16.30 -3.97 -0.92
CA THR A 71 -15.26 -4.54 -0.03
C THR A 71 -14.85 -5.93 -0.49
N ALA A 72 -15.79 -6.79 -0.88
CA ALA A 72 -15.49 -8.11 -1.42
C ALA A 72 -14.68 -8.02 -2.72
N ILE A 73 -15.07 -7.14 -3.65
CA ILE A 73 -14.34 -6.92 -4.90
C ILE A 73 -12.91 -6.44 -4.63
N SER A 74 -12.73 -5.43 -3.78
CA SER A 74 -11.39 -4.95 -3.41
C SER A 74 -10.53 -6.05 -2.77
N HIS A 75 -11.12 -6.91 -1.95
CA HIS A 75 -10.38 -8.05 -1.39
C HIS A 75 -9.95 -9.02 -2.48
N VAL A 76 -10.80 -9.36 -3.45
CA VAL A 76 -10.40 -10.25 -4.55
C VAL A 76 -9.35 -9.60 -5.45
N GLN A 77 -9.45 -8.30 -5.76
CA GLN A 77 -8.41 -7.56 -6.49
C GLN A 77 -7.06 -7.63 -5.78
N ASN A 78 -7.07 -7.54 -4.45
CA ASN A 78 -5.85 -7.67 -3.66
C ASN A 78 -5.26 -9.09 -3.72
N LEU A 79 -6.11 -10.13 -3.74
CA LEU A 79 -5.64 -11.50 -3.91
C LEU A 79 -4.99 -11.70 -5.29
N ILE A 80 -5.61 -11.19 -6.35
CA ILE A 80 -5.11 -11.27 -7.74
C ILE A 80 -3.75 -10.55 -7.87
N THR A 81 -3.65 -9.33 -7.33
CA THR A 81 -2.38 -8.58 -7.35
C THR A 81 -1.32 -9.21 -6.45
N GLY A 82 -1.73 -9.84 -5.35
CA GLY A 82 -0.86 -10.60 -4.45
C GLY A 82 -0.21 -11.83 -5.10
N VAL A 83 -0.97 -12.63 -5.86
CA VAL A 83 -0.44 -13.83 -6.54
C VAL A 83 0.38 -13.53 -7.80
N THR A 84 0.19 -12.35 -8.41
CA THR A 84 0.94 -11.92 -9.61
C THR A 84 2.20 -11.15 -9.22
N LYS A 85 2.04 -10.04 -8.49
CA LYS A 85 3.13 -9.10 -8.16
C LYS A 85 3.64 -9.25 -6.74
N GLY A 86 2.76 -9.57 -5.79
CA GLY A 86 3.04 -9.58 -4.35
C GLY A 86 3.17 -8.18 -3.74
N TYR A 87 3.28 -8.13 -2.42
CA TYR A 87 3.28 -6.88 -1.65
C TYR A 87 4.59 -6.67 -0.90
N ARG A 88 5.11 -5.45 -0.99
CA ARG A 88 6.30 -5.03 -0.24
C ARG A 88 6.01 -3.79 0.59
N TYR A 89 6.27 -3.89 1.89
CA TYR A 89 6.27 -2.75 2.81
C TYR A 89 7.69 -2.39 3.18
N ARG A 90 8.02 -1.12 3.04
CA ARG A 90 9.29 -0.55 3.50
C ARG A 90 9.05 0.15 4.82
N MET A 91 9.83 -0.20 5.82
CA MET A 91 9.82 0.43 7.13
C MET A 91 11.21 1.00 7.38
N ARG A 92 11.28 2.22 7.91
CA ARG A 92 12.56 2.81 8.31
C ARG A 92 12.56 3.11 9.80
N PHE A 93 13.64 2.75 10.48
CA PHE A 93 13.83 3.13 11.87
C PHE A 93 14.23 4.60 11.97
N VAL A 94 13.55 5.33 12.84
CA VAL A 94 13.85 6.74 13.16
C VAL A 94 14.31 6.79 14.62
N TYR A 95 15.42 7.45 14.87
CA TYR A 95 15.98 7.64 16.20
C TYR A 95 16.71 8.99 16.27
N ALA A 96 16.71 9.63 17.43
CA ALA A 96 17.43 10.87 17.70
C ALA A 96 18.80 10.62 18.37
N HIS A 97 18.79 9.92 19.51
CA HIS A 97 19.99 9.74 20.34
C HIS A 97 20.41 8.29 20.52
N PHE A 98 19.46 7.37 20.71
CA PHE A 98 19.76 5.96 20.93
C PHE A 98 19.70 5.19 19.60
N PRO A 99 20.82 4.67 19.07
CA PRO A 99 20.79 3.86 17.86
C PRO A 99 20.07 2.54 18.12
N ILE A 100 19.07 2.24 17.29
CA ILE A 100 18.25 1.04 17.41
C ILE A 100 18.87 -0.09 16.60
N ASN A 101 19.07 -1.25 17.22
CA ASN A 101 19.59 -2.44 16.54
C ASN A 101 18.44 -3.41 16.25
N ALA A 102 18.16 -3.63 14.96
CA ALA A 102 17.24 -4.67 14.51
C ALA A 102 18.03 -5.91 14.07
N SER A 103 17.78 -7.06 14.69
CA SER A 103 18.30 -8.35 14.28
C SER A 103 17.18 -9.24 13.77
N ILE A 104 17.32 -9.74 12.55
CA ILE A 104 16.40 -10.69 11.96
C ILE A 104 16.80 -12.08 12.48
N THR A 105 15.85 -12.80 13.07
CA THR A 105 16.05 -14.09 13.74
C THR A 105 15.09 -15.12 13.13
N ASN A 106 15.37 -16.42 13.32
CA ASN A 106 14.53 -17.53 12.84
C ASN A 106 14.28 -17.51 11.32
N SER A 107 15.35 -17.55 10.52
CA SER A 107 15.25 -17.65 9.04
C SER A 107 14.28 -16.62 8.43
N ASN A 108 14.39 -15.35 8.86
CA ASN A 108 13.57 -14.21 8.39
C ASN A 108 12.10 -14.16 8.82
N THR A 109 11.71 -14.93 9.83
CA THR A 109 10.33 -14.98 10.35
C THR A 109 10.12 -14.20 11.66
N ALA A 110 11.18 -13.77 12.33
CA ALA A 110 11.06 -12.95 13.54
C ALA A 110 12.06 -11.78 13.53
N ILE A 111 11.68 -10.68 14.16
CA ILE A 111 12.54 -9.53 14.37
C ILE A 111 12.74 -9.26 15.85
N GLU A 112 14.00 -9.08 16.24
CA GLU A 112 14.38 -8.61 17.56
C GLU A 112 14.84 -7.17 17.48
N ILE A 113 14.21 -6.30 18.27
CA ILE A 113 14.57 -4.89 18.41
C ILE A 113 15.28 -4.71 19.75
N ARG A 114 16.52 -4.23 19.69
CA ARG A 114 17.39 -3.96 20.85
C ARG A 114 17.68 -2.48 20.96
N ASN A 115 17.96 -2.03 22.19
CA ASN A 115 18.30 -0.65 22.52
C ASN A 115 17.20 0.38 22.17
N PHE A 116 15.93 -0.04 22.21
CA PHE A 116 14.80 0.87 21.98
C PHE A 116 14.68 1.84 23.16
N LEU A 117 14.86 3.14 22.92
CA LEU A 117 14.84 4.19 23.95
C LEU A 117 15.82 3.95 25.13
N GLY A 118 16.89 3.18 24.90
CA GLY A 118 17.85 2.79 25.94
C GLY A 118 17.38 1.64 26.85
N GLU A 119 16.30 0.94 26.51
CA GLU A 119 15.86 -0.26 27.24
C GLU A 119 16.84 -1.43 27.02
N LYS A 120 17.20 -2.12 28.11
CA LYS A 120 17.95 -3.39 28.06
C LYS A 120 17.10 -4.58 27.61
N LYS A 121 15.77 -4.45 27.64
CA LYS A 121 14.82 -5.50 27.25
C LYS A 121 14.75 -5.62 25.73
N VAL A 122 14.95 -6.84 25.23
CA VAL A 122 14.77 -7.14 23.81
C VAL A 122 13.28 -7.29 23.49
N ARG A 123 12.80 -6.56 22.48
CA ARG A 123 11.43 -6.68 21.97
C ARG A 123 11.45 -7.59 20.75
N LYS A 124 10.97 -8.82 20.91
CA LYS A 124 10.79 -9.77 19.80
C LYS A 124 9.41 -9.61 19.18
N VAL A 125 9.30 -9.59 17.85
CA VAL A 125 8.03 -9.66 17.11
C VAL A 125 8.12 -10.84 16.15
N ASP A 126 7.20 -11.77 16.28
CA ASP A 126 7.07 -12.89 15.35
C ASP A 126 6.14 -12.46 14.20
N MET A 127 6.52 -12.81 12.98
CA MET A 127 5.76 -12.50 11.77
C MET A 127 4.65 -13.52 11.54
N LEU A 128 3.66 -13.12 10.75
CA LEU A 128 2.62 -14.03 10.30
C LEU A 128 3.11 -14.91 9.14
N ASP A 129 2.41 -16.03 8.95
CA ASP A 129 2.79 -17.04 7.96
C ASP A 129 2.89 -16.46 6.54
N GLY A 130 3.93 -16.89 5.81
CA GLY A 130 4.16 -16.46 4.43
C GLY A 130 4.69 -15.03 4.27
N VAL A 131 5.07 -14.35 5.36
CA VAL A 131 5.74 -13.05 5.33
C VAL A 131 7.22 -13.21 5.67
N THR A 132 8.08 -12.63 4.85
CA THR A 132 9.53 -12.63 5.04
C THR A 132 10.05 -11.23 5.30
N ILE A 133 11.05 -11.13 6.18
CA ILE A 133 11.75 -9.89 6.49
C ILE A 133 13.10 -9.87 5.76
N LEU A 134 13.36 -8.80 5.02
CA LEU A 134 14.64 -8.54 4.37
C LEU A 134 15.21 -7.22 4.87
N ARG A 135 16.52 -7.14 5.01
CA ARG A 135 17.22 -5.87 5.26
C ARG A 135 17.69 -5.30 3.92
N SER A 136 17.42 -4.02 3.68
CA SER A 136 17.97 -3.34 2.51
C SER A 136 19.48 -3.18 2.64
N GLU A 137 20.22 -3.54 1.59
CA GLU A 137 21.67 -3.28 1.53
C GLU A 137 21.97 -1.81 1.17
N LYS A 138 21.09 -1.18 0.38
CA LYS A 138 21.31 0.16 -0.18
C LYS A 138 21.07 1.29 0.81
N VAL A 139 20.17 1.08 1.76
CA VAL A 139 19.73 2.11 2.71
C VAL A 139 19.87 1.55 4.11
N LYS A 140 20.68 2.24 4.91
CA LYS A 140 20.86 1.89 6.32
C LYS A 140 19.54 2.04 7.08
N ASP A 141 19.29 1.12 7.99
CA ASP A 141 18.14 1.13 8.92
C ASP A 141 16.77 1.04 8.21
N GLU A 142 16.74 0.48 7.00
CA GLU A 142 15.52 0.12 6.26
C GLU A 142 15.26 -1.40 6.34
N LEU A 143 14.00 -1.73 6.57
CA LEU A 143 13.47 -3.08 6.65
C LEU A 143 12.37 -3.25 5.61
N ILE A 144 12.47 -4.31 4.83
CA ILE A 144 11.50 -4.67 3.79
C ILE A 144 10.74 -5.90 4.26
N LEU A 145 9.42 -5.81 4.26
CA LEU A 145 8.51 -6.93 4.46
C LEU A 145 7.97 -7.36 3.10
N ASP A 146 8.24 -8.60 2.69
CA ASP A 146 7.74 -9.18 1.43
C ASP A 146 6.78 -10.32 1.75
N GLY A 147 5.65 -10.37 1.05
CA GLY A 147 4.68 -11.45 1.15
C GLY A 147 3.60 -11.35 0.09
N ASN A 148 2.81 -12.42 -0.04
CA ASN A 148 1.79 -12.51 -1.07
C ASN A 148 0.44 -11.91 -0.63
N ASP A 149 0.11 -11.96 0.67
CA ASP A 149 -1.16 -11.43 1.21
C ASP A 149 -0.95 -10.05 1.86
N VAL A 150 -1.68 -9.04 1.37
CA VAL A 150 -1.65 -7.67 1.91
C VAL A 150 -2.01 -7.59 3.39
N GLU A 151 -2.96 -8.40 3.87
CA GLU A 151 -3.44 -8.31 5.24
C GLU A 151 -2.44 -8.87 6.23
N LEU A 152 -1.78 -9.97 5.88
CA LEU A 152 -0.74 -10.59 6.72
C LEU A 152 0.52 -9.72 6.74
N VAL A 153 0.94 -9.18 5.60
CA VAL A 153 2.11 -8.30 5.54
C VAL A 153 1.83 -7.00 6.31
N SER A 154 0.68 -6.37 6.08
CA SER A 154 0.28 -5.14 6.77
C SER A 154 0.11 -5.34 8.27
N ARG A 155 -0.52 -6.44 8.71
CA ARG A 155 -0.68 -6.75 10.13
C ARG A 155 0.67 -6.97 10.81
N SER A 156 1.59 -7.67 10.13
CA SER A 156 2.94 -7.87 10.67
C SER A 156 3.69 -6.55 10.83
N ALA A 157 3.60 -5.65 9.83
CA ALA A 157 4.15 -4.30 9.93
C ALA A 157 3.52 -3.50 11.10
N ALA A 158 2.21 -3.62 11.28
CA ALA A 158 1.49 -2.96 12.37
C ALA A 158 1.90 -3.49 13.76
N LEU A 159 2.15 -4.79 13.90
CA LEU A 159 2.64 -5.38 15.15
C LEU A 159 4.01 -4.82 15.56
N ILE A 160 4.91 -4.64 14.59
CA ILE A 160 6.21 -3.99 14.82
C ILE A 160 5.98 -2.55 15.31
N ASN A 161 5.13 -1.78 14.63
CA ASN A 161 4.83 -0.41 15.02
C ASN A 161 4.20 -0.31 16.42
N GLN A 162 3.25 -1.17 16.75
CA GLN A 162 2.63 -1.23 18.07
C GLN A 162 3.64 -1.57 19.17
N LYS A 163 4.59 -2.48 18.90
CA LYS A 163 5.69 -2.76 19.84
C LYS A 163 6.69 -1.62 19.94
N CYS A 164 6.78 -0.73 18.97
CA CYS A 164 7.62 0.47 19.03
C CYS A 164 6.91 1.68 19.65
N HIS A 165 5.66 1.57 20.11
CA HIS A 165 4.98 2.71 20.71
C HIS A 165 5.55 3.07 22.10
N VAL A 166 5.97 4.32 22.28
CA VAL A 166 6.44 4.85 23.57
C VAL A 166 5.25 5.13 24.47
N LYS A 167 5.33 4.70 25.74
CA LYS A 167 4.29 4.94 26.75
C LYS A 167 4.80 5.92 27.81
N LYS A 168 3.89 6.69 28.42
CA LYS A 168 4.17 7.62 29.54
C LYS A 168 5.16 8.75 29.21
N LYS A 169 5.32 9.11 27.94
CA LYS A 169 6.10 10.27 27.46
C LYS A 169 5.32 10.96 26.34
N ASP A 170 5.67 12.22 26.06
CA ASP A 170 5.05 12.96 24.96
C ASP A 170 5.55 12.46 23.59
N ILE A 171 4.62 11.92 22.81
CA ILE A 171 4.87 11.36 21.47
C ILE A 171 5.35 12.40 20.45
N ARG A 172 5.08 13.70 20.67
CA ARG A 172 5.46 14.76 19.72
C ARG A 172 6.95 15.07 19.77
N LYS A 173 7.57 14.85 20.94
CA LYS A 173 9.00 15.10 21.17
C LYS A 173 9.83 13.83 21.06
N PHE A 174 9.29 12.69 21.48
CA PHE A 174 9.97 11.40 21.42
C PHE A 174 9.57 10.61 20.17
N LEU A 175 10.24 10.92 19.05
CA LEU A 175 10.01 10.31 17.73
C LEU A 175 10.74 8.98 17.53
N ASP A 176 11.52 8.50 18.50
CA ASP A 176 12.26 7.23 18.45
C ASP A 176 11.35 5.99 18.23
N ALA A 177 10.02 6.19 18.23
CA ALA A 177 8.98 5.20 18.02
C ALA A 177 8.50 5.05 16.56
N SER A 178 8.67 6.07 15.71
CA SER A 178 7.92 6.13 14.45
C SER A 178 8.62 5.38 13.32
N LEU A 179 8.11 4.20 13.00
CA LEU A 179 8.45 3.53 11.74
C LEU A 179 7.72 4.24 10.60
N LEU A 180 8.47 4.92 9.73
CA LEU A 180 7.92 5.45 8.49
C LEU A 180 7.60 4.28 7.56
N LEU A 181 6.31 4.07 7.32
CA LEU A 181 5.81 3.04 6.44
C LEU A 181 5.69 3.60 5.02
N GLY A 182 6.61 3.22 4.13
CA GLY A 182 6.46 3.39 2.69
C GLY A 182 5.77 2.15 2.11
N PHE A 183 4.53 2.29 1.64
CA PHE A 183 3.89 1.22 0.88
C PHE A 183 4.37 1.28 -0.57
N LEU A 184 4.98 0.19 -1.06
CA LEU A 184 5.20 -0.01 -2.48
C LEU A 184 4.37 -1.22 -2.90
N ALA A 185 3.14 -0.98 -3.33
CA ALA A 185 2.50 -1.91 -4.26
C ALA A 185 3.37 -1.91 -5.53
N GLY A 186 3.84 -3.09 -5.95
CA GLY A 186 4.83 -3.27 -7.00
C GLY A 186 4.58 -2.38 -8.22
N GLU A 187 5.67 -1.76 -8.70
CA GLU A 187 5.99 -0.96 -9.92
C GLU A 187 4.89 -0.30 -10.79
N SER A 188 3.62 -0.69 -10.76
CA SER A 188 2.55 -0.17 -11.63
C SER A 188 1.66 0.92 -11.03
N HIS A 189 1.75 1.24 -9.74
CA HIS A 189 0.99 2.37 -9.15
C HIS A 189 1.67 3.73 -9.35
N CYS A 190 2.94 3.74 -9.80
CA CYS A 190 3.65 4.98 -10.12
C CYS A 190 3.03 5.73 -11.31
N SER A 191 2.33 5.07 -12.25
CA SER A 191 1.72 5.76 -13.41
C SER A 191 0.51 6.61 -13.05
N TRP A 192 -0.30 6.17 -12.08
CA TRP A 192 -1.51 6.88 -11.64
C TRP A 192 -1.15 8.09 -10.77
N LEU A 193 -0.21 7.93 -9.84
CA LEU A 193 0.31 9.04 -9.03
C LEU A 193 1.14 10.02 -9.89
N ALA A 194 1.90 9.54 -10.88
CA ALA A 194 2.59 10.41 -11.84
C ALA A 194 1.61 11.19 -12.74
N SER A 195 0.49 10.58 -13.15
CA SER A 195 -0.57 11.27 -13.89
C SER A 195 -1.23 12.38 -13.07
N ILE A 196 -1.50 12.14 -11.78
CA ILE A 196 -2.02 13.17 -10.86
C ILE A 196 -0.98 14.28 -10.65
N ALA A 197 0.30 13.94 -10.49
CA ALA A 197 1.39 14.91 -10.35
C ALA A 197 1.59 15.77 -11.62
N LEU A 198 1.46 15.18 -12.81
CA LEU A 198 1.49 15.89 -14.09
C LEU A 198 0.30 16.83 -14.27
N LEU A 199 -0.90 16.41 -13.83
CA LEU A 199 -2.10 17.24 -13.82
C LEU A 199 -1.93 18.44 -12.87
N LEU A 200 -1.42 18.21 -11.67
CA LEU A 200 -1.13 19.27 -10.70
C LEU A 200 -0.04 20.23 -11.22
N ALA A 201 1.03 19.72 -11.83
CA ALA A 201 2.07 20.55 -12.45
C ALA A 201 1.53 21.38 -13.64
N ARG A 202 0.51 20.88 -14.35
CA ARG A 202 -0.17 21.62 -15.42
C ARG A 202 -1.05 22.74 -14.85
N VAL A 203 -1.73 22.49 -13.73
CA VAL A 203 -2.51 23.51 -12.99
C VAL A 203 -1.60 24.61 -12.44
N VAL A 204 -0.44 24.26 -11.87
CA VAL A 204 0.55 25.25 -11.39
C VAL A 204 1.08 26.09 -12.55
N ARG A 205 1.40 25.49 -13.71
CA ARG A 205 1.82 26.25 -14.90
C ARG A 205 0.74 27.18 -15.46
N ILE A 206 -0.52 26.80 -15.38
CA ILE A 206 -1.65 27.68 -15.74
C ILE A 206 -1.71 28.86 -14.78
N TRP A 207 -1.49 28.63 -13.49
CA TRP A 207 -1.49 29.69 -12.48
C TRP A 207 -0.29 30.64 -12.59
N ASP A 208 0.92 30.15 -12.87
CA ASP A 208 2.08 31.00 -13.16
C ASP A 208 1.87 31.87 -14.41
N ARG A 209 1.10 31.39 -15.39
CA ARG A 209 0.69 32.19 -16.55
C ARG A 209 -0.28 33.31 -16.18
N TRP A 210 -1.18 33.07 -15.23
CA TRP A 210 -2.09 34.10 -14.68
C TRP A 210 -1.36 35.10 -13.76
N ARG A 211 -0.30 34.68 -13.08
CA ARG A 211 0.56 35.52 -12.24
C ARG A 211 1.22 36.66 -13.02
N LEU A 212 1.51 36.44 -14.31
CA LEU A 212 2.08 37.45 -15.22
C LEU A 212 1.04 38.47 -15.74
N VAL A 213 -0.26 38.18 -15.63
CA VAL A 213 -1.34 39.02 -16.18
C VAL A 213 -1.90 40.03 -15.16
N GLY A 214 -1.45 39.97 -13.90
CA GLY A 214 -1.61 41.07 -12.95
C GLY A 214 -3.03 41.33 -12.46
N GLU A 215 -3.52 40.48 -11.54
CA GLU A 215 -4.58 40.87 -10.60
C GLU A 215 -4.14 40.57 -9.17
N LEU A 216 -3.77 41.63 -8.45
CA LEU A 216 -3.05 41.59 -7.17
C LEU A 216 -3.93 41.35 -5.94
N LEU A 217 -5.25 41.16 -6.08
CA LEU A 217 -6.17 41.11 -4.93
C LEU A 217 -6.62 39.71 -4.50
N LEU A 218 -6.44 38.66 -5.32
CA LEU A 218 -6.78 37.27 -4.95
C LEU A 218 -5.55 36.41 -4.61
N ALA A 219 -4.33 36.88 -4.89
CA ALA A 219 -3.09 36.09 -4.78
C ALA A 219 -2.54 35.93 -3.34
N SER A 220 -3.00 36.74 -2.38
CA SER A 220 -2.52 36.68 -0.98
C SER A 220 -3.20 35.58 -0.16
N ALA A 221 -4.45 35.22 -0.48
CA ALA A 221 -5.23 34.22 0.27
C ALA A 221 -4.84 32.76 -0.07
N TRP A 222 -4.23 32.51 -1.23
CA TRP A 222 -3.95 31.15 -1.73
C TRP A 222 -2.48 30.73 -1.70
N ARG A 223 -1.55 31.67 -1.44
CA ARG A 223 -0.10 31.45 -1.46
C ARG A 223 0.38 30.31 -0.53
N PRO A 224 -0.12 30.17 0.72
CA PRO A 224 0.34 29.10 1.61
C PRO A 224 -0.09 27.70 1.16
N ARG A 225 -1.18 27.60 0.38
CA ARG A 225 -1.77 26.32 -0.06
C ARG A 225 -1.11 25.78 -1.33
N MET A 226 -0.47 26.64 -2.11
CA MET A 226 0.27 26.26 -3.32
C MET A 226 1.71 25.86 -3.03
N GLU A 227 2.41 26.51 -2.10
CA GLU A 227 3.76 26.10 -1.69
C GLU A 227 3.76 24.66 -1.12
N THR A 228 2.68 24.27 -0.44
CA THR A 228 2.49 22.87 -0.02
C THR A 228 2.29 21.91 -1.19
N LEU A 229 1.66 22.34 -2.29
CA LEU A 229 1.46 21.52 -3.49
C LEU A 229 2.74 21.39 -4.32
N ASP A 230 3.56 22.45 -4.40
CA ASP A 230 4.86 22.43 -5.08
C ASP A 230 5.89 21.57 -4.34
N LEU A 231 5.88 21.58 -3.00
CA LEU A 231 6.68 20.67 -2.18
C LEU A 231 6.26 19.20 -2.33
N ILE A 232 4.97 18.93 -2.52
CA ILE A 232 4.47 17.57 -2.76
C ILE A 232 4.86 17.10 -4.16
N SER A 233 4.77 17.96 -5.18
CA SER A 233 5.11 17.61 -6.58
C SER A 233 6.63 17.40 -6.78
N THR A 234 7.46 18.25 -6.19
CA THR A 234 8.93 18.13 -6.26
C THR A 234 9.43 16.91 -5.50
N ASN A 235 8.90 16.59 -4.31
CA ASN A 235 9.25 15.37 -3.60
C ASN A 235 8.78 14.09 -4.31
N ALA A 236 7.63 14.14 -5.00
CA ALA A 236 7.16 13.04 -5.83
C ALA A 236 8.06 12.80 -7.07
N LEU A 237 8.55 13.86 -7.71
CA LEU A 237 9.47 13.74 -8.86
C LEU A 237 10.88 13.29 -8.45
N VAL A 238 11.40 13.78 -7.32
CA VAL A 238 12.73 13.42 -6.80
C VAL A 238 12.79 11.98 -6.29
N SER A 239 11.68 11.43 -5.79
CA SER A 239 11.60 10.01 -5.42
C SER A 239 11.55 9.08 -6.63
N CYS A 240 11.02 9.56 -7.77
CA CYS A 240 10.92 8.81 -9.02
C CYS A 240 12.24 8.81 -9.82
N SER A 241 13.03 9.91 -9.78
CA SER A 241 14.27 10.04 -10.55
C SER A 241 15.49 9.27 -10.02
N LYS A 242 15.38 8.62 -8.84
CA LYS A 242 16.48 7.85 -8.22
C LYS A 242 16.50 6.35 -8.58
N GLN A 243 15.85 5.94 -9.67
CA GLN A 243 16.06 4.61 -10.27
C GLN A 243 17.03 4.73 -11.46
N PRO A 244 18.12 3.96 -11.52
CA PRO A 244 19.02 3.98 -12.68
C PRO A 244 18.33 3.29 -13.85
N LEU A 245 17.81 4.08 -14.79
CA LEU A 245 17.37 3.61 -16.10
C LEU A 245 18.63 3.16 -16.89
N ARG A 246 18.83 1.84 -17.00
CA ARG A 246 19.65 1.26 -18.07
C ARG A 246 18.93 1.49 -19.40
N LEU A 247 19.22 2.62 -20.04
CA LEU A 247 18.90 2.85 -21.45
C LEU A 247 19.97 2.13 -22.27
N HIS A 248 19.68 0.90 -22.70
CA HIS A 248 20.40 0.28 -23.81
C HIS A 248 19.58 0.52 -25.08
N SER A 249 20.13 1.43 -25.90
CA SER A 249 20.17 1.38 -27.36
C SER A 249 18.90 0.96 -28.11
N LEU A 250 18.15 1.94 -28.63
CA LEU A 250 17.43 1.85 -29.90
C LEU A 250 17.12 3.29 -30.37
N LEU A 251 18.12 3.93 -30.97
CA LEU A 251 17.98 5.16 -31.77
C LEU A 251 19.22 5.27 -32.68
N PHE A 252 19.11 4.63 -33.84
CA PHE A 252 19.78 5.04 -35.08
C PHE A 252 18.71 5.02 -36.16
N MET A 253 18.00 6.14 -36.28
CA MET A 253 17.45 6.79 -37.48
C MET A 253 16.43 7.84 -37.06
#